data_AF-A0A0X1RZV7-F1
#
_entry.id   AF-A0A0X1RZV7-F1
#
_cell.length_a   1.000
_cell.length_b   1.000
_cell.length_c   1.000
_cell.angle_alpha   90.00
_cell.angle_beta   90.00
_cell.angle_gamma   90.00
#
_symmetry.space_group_name_H-M   'P 1'
#
loop_
_entity.id
_entity.type
_entity.pdbx_description
1 polymer ?
#
loop_
_entity_poly.entity_id
_entity_poly.type
_entity_poly.pdbx_seq_one_letter_code
_entity_poly.pdbx_strand_id
1 'polypeptide(L)' 'MFKQFVWIISLVVIGSLSITFAFTRNLEATVFWTIFSLGTICNLVGVLILYITLKKLDRIQEPKRTKL' A
#
# COMPACT_ATOMS: atom_id res chain seq x y z
N MET A 1 1.45 -16.28 -0.94
CA MET A 1 1.24 -15.15 -0.01
C MET A 1 2.45 -14.22 0.08
N PHE A 2 3.67 -14.73 0.28
CA PHE A 2 4.88 -13.88 0.37
C PHE A 2 5.06 -12.94 -0.83
N LYS A 3 5.01 -13.46 -2.07
CA LYS A 3 5.10 -12.64 -3.30
C LYS A 3 4.04 -11.53 -3.35
N GLN A 4 2.79 -11.84 -2.97
CA GLN A 4 1.70 -10.86 -2.94
C GLN A 4 1.94 -9.79 -1.87
N PHE A 5 2.46 -10.18 -0.71
CA PHE A 5 2.82 -9.25 0.35
C PHE A 5 3.94 -8.31 -0.10
N VAL A 6 4.99 -8.84 -0.75
CA VAL A 6 6.07 -8.04 -1.33
C VAL A 6 5.52 -7.01 -2.31
N TRP A 7 4.62 -7.39 -3.22
CA TRP A 7 3.99 -6.44 -4.14
C TRP A 7 3.21 -5.33 -3.43
N ILE A 8 2.42 -5.68 -2.40
CA ILE A 8 1.64 -4.71 -1.62
C ILE A 8 2.58 -3.73 -0.92
N ILE A 9 3.64 -4.22 -0.27
CA ILE A 9 4.62 -3.39 0.42
C ILE A 9 5.37 -2.50 -0.57
N SER A 10 5.82 -3.02 -1.72
CA SER A 10 6.45 -2.21 -2.77
C SER A 10 5.55 -1.06 -3.22
N LEU A 11 4.26 -1.30 -3.36
CA LEU A 11 3.29 -0.30 -3.78
C LEU A 11 3.13 0.84 -2.74
N VAL A 12 3.13 0.50 -1.44
CA VAL A 12 3.13 1.47 -0.34
C VAL A 12 4.45 2.24 -0.25
N VAL A 13 5.58 1.57 -0.47
CA VAL A 13 6.90 2.23 -0.47
C VAL A 13 6.98 3.24 -1.62
N ILE A 14 6.60 2.85 -2.83
CA ILE A 14 6.61 3.74 -4.00
C ILE A 14 5.67 4.93 -3.80
N GLY A 15 4.47 4.71 -3.25
CA GLY A 15 3.53 5.78 -2.95
C GLY A 15 4.09 6.79 -1.94
N SER A 16 4.70 6.29 -0.86
CA SER A 16 5.32 7.12 0.18
C SER A 16 6.53 7.90 -0.31
N LEU A 17 7.39 7.28 -1.13
CA LEU A 17 8.52 7.95 -1.77
C LEU A 17 8.06 9.04 -2.75
N SER A 18 6.98 8.79 -3.50
CA SER A 18 6.40 9.78 -4.43
C SER A 18 5.90 11.01 -3.67
N ILE A 19 5.16 10.81 -2.58
CA ILE A 19 4.69 11.92 -1.72
C ILE A 19 5.88 12.69 -1.14
N THR A 20 6.86 11.99 -0.59
CA THR A 20 8.08 12.61 -0.03
C THR A 20 8.83 13.41 -1.09
N PHE A 21 8.97 12.86 -2.30
CA PHE A 21 9.60 13.54 -3.42
C PHE A 21 8.84 14.82 -3.81
N ALA A 22 7.51 14.76 -3.88
CA ALA A 22 6.69 15.93 -4.19
C ALA A 22 6.93 17.08 -3.20
N PHE A 23 7.02 16.79 -1.90
CA PHE A 23 7.24 17.82 -0.87
C PHE A 23 8.69 18.31 -0.74
N THR A 24 9.66 17.47 -1.08
CA THR A 24 11.09 17.81 -0.88
C THR A 24 11.70 18.53 -2.09
N ARG A 25 10.99 18.58 -3.22
CA ARG A 25 11.46 19.22 -4.46
C ARG A 25 10.62 20.44 -4.78
N ASN A 26 11.28 21.48 -5.28
CA ASN A 26 10.60 22.64 -5.81
C ASN A 26 10.10 22.33 -7.23
N LEU A 27 8.92 21.72 -7.31
CA LEU A 27 8.29 21.28 -8.56
C LEU A 27 7.27 22.32 -9.02
N GLU A 28 7.06 22.38 -10.33
CA GLU A 28 5.91 23.10 -10.88
C GLU A 28 4.60 22.52 -10.34
N ALA A 29 3.59 23.36 -10.12
CA ALA A 29 2.33 22.99 -9.47
C ALA A 29 1.67 21.75 -10.09
N THR A 30 1.61 21.68 -11.43
CA THR A 30 1.02 20.54 -12.15
C THR A 30 1.75 19.24 -11.84
N VAL A 31 3.09 19.28 -11.81
CA VAL A 31 3.93 18.11 -11.54
C VAL A 31 3.81 17.69 -10.07
N PHE A 32 3.82 18.66 -9.15
CA PHE A 32 3.61 18.43 -7.72
C PHE A 32 2.30 17.67 -7.48
N TRP A 33 1.18 18.21 -7.97
CA TRP A 33 -0.14 17.61 -7.74
C TRP A 33 -0.29 16.24 -8.39
N THR A 34 0.34 16.03 -9.56
CA THR A 34 0.35 14.73 -10.23
C THR A 34 1.07 13.67 -9.38
N ILE A 35 2.30 13.96 -8.95
CA ILE A 35 3.10 13.00 -8.17
C ILE A 35 2.47 12.77 -6.78
N PHE A 36 2.01 13.84 -6.14
CA PHE A 36 1.39 13.77 -4.82
C PHE A 36 0.09 12.95 -4.83
N SER A 37 -0.81 13.24 -5.78
CA SER A 37 -2.08 12.51 -5.90
C SER A 37 -1.85 11.04 -6.27
N LEU A 38 -0.96 10.76 -7.23
CA LEU A 38 -0.63 9.39 -7.61
C LEU A 38 -0.02 8.61 -6.43
N GLY A 39 0.92 9.21 -5.70
CA GLY A 39 1.52 8.59 -4.52
C GLY A 39 0.49 8.30 -3.42
N THR A 40 -0.44 9.24 -3.21
CA THR A 40 -1.54 9.09 -2.25
C THR A 40 -2.49 7.95 -2.65
N ILE A 41 -2.88 7.87 -3.93
CA ILE A 41 -3.73 6.80 -4.45
C ILE A 41 -3.03 5.44 -4.31
N CYS A 42 -1.74 5.35 -4.66
CA CYS A 42 -0.95 4.14 -4.47
C CYS A 42 -0.97 3.69 -3.00
N ASN A 43 -0.69 4.59 -2.05
CA ASN A 43 -0.72 4.24 -0.64
C ASN A 43 -2.10 3.75 -0.17
N LEU A 44 -3.18 4.45 -0.58
CA LEU A 44 -4.54 4.06 -0.22
C LEU A 44 -4.89 2.66 -0.74
N VAL A 45 -4.60 2.41 -2.02
CA VAL A 45 -4.82 1.10 -2.65
C VAL A 45 -3.98 0.01 -1.98
N GLY A 46 -2.69 0.29 -1.70
CA GLY A 46 -1.80 -0.64 -1.02
C GLY A 46 -2.31 -1.04 0.36
N VAL A 47 -2.73 -0.07 1.18
CA VAL A 47 -3.30 -0.33 2.51
C VAL A 47 -4.62 -1.11 2.41
N LEU A 48 -5.48 -0.80 1.45
CA LEU A 48 -6.77 -1.48 1.29
C LEU A 48 -6.58 -2.95 0.86
N ILE A 49 -5.66 -3.22 -0.06
CA ILE A 49 -5.31 -4.59 -0.46
C ILE A 49 -4.66 -5.33 0.72
N LEU A 50 -3.79 -4.68 1.49
CA LEU A 50 -3.18 -5.26 2.69
C LEU A 50 -4.26 -5.69 3.69
N TYR A 51 -5.20 -4.80 4.00
CA TYR A 51 -6.31 -5.07 4.92
C TYR A 51 -7.13 -6.28 4.46
N ILE A 52 -7.53 -6.32 3.19
CA ILE A 52 -8.29 -7.45 2.63
C ILE A 52 -7.48 -8.75 2.72
N THR A 53 -6.18 -8.69 2.42
CA THR A 53 -5.29 -9.86 2.44
C THR A 53 -5.15 -10.42 3.85
N LEU A 54 -4.95 -9.56 4.84
CA LEU A 54 -4.88 -9.97 6.26
C LEU A 54 -6.21 -10.54 6.74
N LYS A 55 -7.33 -9.87 6.43
CA LYS A 55 -8.67 -10.38 6.77
C LYS A 55 -8.97 -11.74 6.16
N LYS A 56 -8.47 -12.02 4.95
CA LYS A 56 -8.57 -13.35 4.33
C LYS A 56 -7.70 -14.38 5.05
N LEU A 57 -6.50 -13.99 5.47
CA LEU A 57 -5.58 -14.86 6.21
C LEU A 57 -6.18 -15.29 7.56
N ASP A 58 -6.76 -14.35 8.30
CA ASP A 58 -7.38 -14.61 9.60
C ASP A 58 -8.50 -15.65 9.50
N ARG A 59 -9.37 -15.52 8.48
CA ARG A 59 -10.44 -16.50 8.21
C ARG A 59 -9.93 -17.90 7.87
N ILE A 60 -8.73 -18.02 7.28
CA ILE A 60 -8.13 -19.32 6.96
C ILE A 60 -7.50 -19.95 8.21
N GLN A 61 -7.02 -19.13 9.15
CA GLN A 61 -6.40 -19.61 10.39
C GLN A 61 -7.41 -19.98 11.47
N GLU A 62 -8.57 -19.30 11.55
CA GLU A 62 -9.66 -19.65 12.48
C GLU A 62 -10.13 -21.12 12.44
N PRO A 63 -10.42 -21.76 11.28
CA PRO A 63 -10.89 -23.15 11.23
C PRO A 63 -9.84 -24.18 11.68
N LYS A 64 -8.56 -23.79 11.82
CA LYS A 64 -7.51 -24.65 12.38
C LYS A 64 -7.42 -24.55 13.91
N ARG A 65 -7.89 -23.46 14.53
CA ARG A 65 -7.77 -23.23 15.98
C ARG A 65 -8.82 -23.98 16.80
N THR A 66 -9.99 -24.29 16.23
CA THR A 66 -11.09 -25.04 16.89
C THR A 66 -10.97 -26.57 16.82
N LYS A 67 -9.88 -27.09 16.24
CA LYS A 67 -9.61 -28.54 16.13
C LYS A 67 -8.46 -29.04 17.02
N LEU A 68 -8.03 -28.23 17.99
CA LEU A 68 -7.09 -28.59 19.07
C LEU A 68 -7.85 -28.61 20.39
#